data_AF-A0A5A7PS33-F1
#
_entry.id   AF-A0A5A7PS33-F1
#
_cell.length_a   1.000
_cell.length_b   1.000
_cell.length_c   1.000
_cell.angle_alpha   90.00
_cell.angle_beta   90.00
_cell.angle_gamma   90.00
#
_symmetry.space_group_name_H-M   'P 1'
#
loop_
_entity.id
_entity.type
_entity.pdbx_description
1 polymer ?
#
loop_
_entity_poly.entity_id
_entity_poly.type
_entity_poly.pdbx_seq_one_letter_code
_entity_poly.pdbx_strand_id
1 'polypeptide(L)'
;MASSSMTSARVSSWTPKQNKQFEEALAMFDKDTPDRWHNIARAIGGKSAEEVRRHYEALVRDIMQIETDQVPIPNYRALANNSRTMYANEHRLLKNLKLQ
;
A
#
# COMPACT_ATOMS: atom_id res chain seq x y z
N MET A 1 31.52 4.49 -28.76
CA MET A 1 31.23 4.83 -27.36
C MET A 1 29.76 5.23 -27.26
N ALA A 2 28.95 4.45 -26.57
CA ALA A 2 27.68 4.83 -25.94
C ALA A 2 27.10 3.56 -25.32
N SER A 3 27.63 3.17 -24.16
CA SER A 3 26.92 2.20 -23.31
C SER A 3 25.80 3.00 -22.68
N SER A 4 24.60 2.84 -23.22
CA SER A 4 23.37 3.33 -22.59
C SER A 4 23.22 2.57 -21.28
N SER A 5 23.83 3.10 -20.22
CA SER A 5 23.55 2.72 -18.85
C SER A 5 22.08 3.05 -18.64
N MET A 6 21.24 2.05 -18.86
CA MET A 6 19.89 2.03 -18.32
C MET A 6 20.13 2.01 -16.82
N THR A 7 20.20 3.20 -16.24
CA THR A 7 19.90 3.39 -14.84
C THR A 7 18.48 2.87 -14.72
N SER A 8 18.36 1.56 -14.48
CA SER A 8 17.27 1.03 -13.69
C SER A 8 17.35 1.87 -12.42
N ALA A 9 16.63 2.99 -12.44
CA ALA A 9 16.17 3.64 -11.24
C ALA A 9 15.66 2.46 -10.44
N ARG A 10 16.43 2.09 -9.42
CA ARG A 10 16.09 1.03 -8.50
C ARG A 10 14.86 1.60 -7.80
N VAL A 11 13.71 1.51 -8.44
CA VAL A 11 12.42 1.68 -7.80
C VAL A 11 12.44 0.51 -6.83
N SER A 12 12.91 0.79 -5.62
CA SER A 12 13.01 -0.19 -4.56
C SER A 12 11.57 -0.66 -4.38
N SER A 13 11.24 -1.81 -4.96
CA SER A 13 9.90 -2.36 -4.84
C SER A 13 9.73 -2.72 -3.37
N TRP A 14 8.70 -2.17 -2.75
CA TRP A 14 8.33 -2.52 -1.39
C TRP A 14 7.57 -3.82 -1.45
N THR A 15 8.12 -4.87 -0.85
CA THR A 15 7.38 -6.12 -0.69
C THR A 15 6.25 -5.92 0.33
N PRO A 16 5.15 -6.70 0.28
CA PRO A 16 4.08 -6.62 1.27
C PRO A 16 4.58 -6.80 2.71
N LYS A 17 5.57 -7.68 2.91
CA LYS A 17 6.21 -7.88 4.21
C LYS A 17 6.93 -6.62 4.69
N GLN A 18 7.73 -5.98 3.84
CA GLN A 18 8.43 -4.74 4.18
C GLN A 18 7.46 -3.59 4.43
N ASN A 19 6.36 -3.51 3.66
CA ASN A 19 5.34 -2.48 3.88
C ASN A 19 4.66 -2.66 5.24
N LYS A 20 4.34 -3.91 5.61
CA LYS A 20 3.81 -4.21 6.95
C LYS A 20 4.79 -3.80 8.07
N GLN A 21 6.07 -4.16 7.94
CA GLN A 21 7.09 -3.76 8.91
C GLN A 21 7.26 -2.23 8.98
N PHE A 22 7.11 -1.53 7.86
CA PHE A 22 7.14 -0.08 7.80
C PHE A 22 5.97 0.54 8.58
N GLU A 23 4.75 0.05 8.39
CA GLU A 23 3.57 0.51 9.14
C GLU A 23 3.71 0.27 10.65
N GLU A 24 4.19 -0.91 11.05
CA GLU A 24 4.48 -1.24 12.45
C GLU A 24 5.56 -0.31 13.03
N ALA A 25 6.62 -0.03 12.27
CA ALA A 25 7.69 0.87 12.68
C ALA A 25 7.21 2.34 12.77
N LEU A 26 6.30 2.79 11.90
CA LEU A 26 5.70 4.12 11.99
C LEU A 26 4.86 4.29 13.27
N ALA A 27 4.23 3.22 13.75
CA ALA A 27 3.48 3.23 15.01
C ALA A 27 4.41 3.27 16.24
N MET A 28 5.59 2.66 16.14
CA MET A 28 6.59 2.62 17.23
C MET A 28 7.45 3.89 17.30
N PHE A 29 7.80 4.47 16.15
CA PHE A 29 8.62 5.68 16.04
C PHE A 29 7.75 6.84 15.59
N ASP A 30 7.35 7.67 16.55
CA ASP A 30 6.54 8.86 16.35
C ASP A 30 7.29 9.98 15.61
N LYS A 31 6.67 11.15 15.50
CA LYS A 31 7.18 12.31 14.75
C LYS A 31 8.37 12.96 15.46
N ASP A 32 8.41 12.87 16.79
CA ASP A 32 9.37 13.55 17.65
C ASP A 32 10.59 12.67 17.94
N THR A 33 10.54 11.40 17.53
CA THR A 33 11.65 10.45 17.61
C THR A 33 12.87 10.98 16.84
N PRO A 34 14.02 11.20 17.50
CA PRO A 34 15.25 11.56 16.82
C PRO A 34 15.69 10.43 15.88
N ASP A 35 16.25 10.79 14.73
CA ASP A 35 16.68 9.82 13.71
C ASP A 35 15.61 8.81 13.29
N ARG A 36 14.33 9.22 13.36
CA ARG A 36 13.14 8.40 13.03
C ARG A 36 13.34 7.50 11.81
N TRP A 37 13.79 8.07 10.69
CA TRP A 37 13.96 7.33 9.44
C TRP A 37 15.05 6.26 9.49
N HIS A 38 16.15 6.52 10.19
CA HIS A 38 17.20 5.53 10.41
C HIS A 38 16.71 4.40 11.32
N ASN A 39 15.92 4.72 12.35
CA ASN A 39 15.33 3.74 13.24
C ASN A 39 14.33 2.83 12.51
N ILE A 40 13.48 3.39 11.66
CA ILE A 40 12.54 2.64 10.82
C ILE A 40 13.28 1.77 9.79
N ALA A 41 14.29 2.32 9.10
CA ALA A 41 15.10 1.59 8.13
C ALA A 41 15.77 0.35 8.76
N ARG A 42 16.28 0.50 9.99
CA ARG A 42 16.85 -0.60 10.78
C ARG A 42 15.81 -1.65 11.16
N ALA A 43 14.58 -1.26 11.49
CA ALA A 43 13.50 -2.18 11.84
C ALA A 43 13.01 -3.03 10.64
N ILE A 44 12.98 -2.44 9.45
CA ILE A 44 12.55 -3.14 8.22
C ILE A 44 13.66 -4.06 7.71
N GLY A 45 14.90 -3.56 7.70
CA GLY A 45 16.06 -4.24 7.11
C GLY A 45 16.07 -4.14 5.57
N GLY A 46 17.25 -3.86 5.01
CA GLY A 46 17.44 -3.81 3.55
C GLY A 46 16.80 -2.60 2.85
N LYS A 47 16.46 -1.54 3.59
CA LYS A 47 16.06 -0.22 3.07
C LYS A 47 16.94 0.87 3.68
N SER A 48 17.21 1.93 2.94
CA SER A 48 17.89 3.12 3.47
C SER A 48 16.90 4.10 4.12
N ALA A 49 17.38 5.01 4.96
CA ALA A 49 16.56 6.05 5.57
C ALA A 49 15.88 6.94 4.50
N GLU A 50 16.58 7.21 3.39
CA GLU A 50 16.05 7.97 2.25
C GLU A 50 14.96 7.21 1.48
N GLU A 51 15.08 5.87 1.36
CA GLU A 51 14.03 5.04 0.78
C GLU A 51 12.77 5.01 1.65
N VAL A 52 12.95 4.90 2.97
CA VAL A 52 11.86 4.97 3.94
C VAL A 52 11.16 6.33 3.87
N ARG A 53 11.92 7.43 3.86
CA ARG A 53 11.37 8.78 3.76
C ARG A 53 10.56 8.99 2.47
N ARG A 54 11.10 8.56 1.32
CA ARG A 54 10.39 8.65 0.03
C ARG A 54 9.09 7.84 0.03
N HIS A 55 9.09 6.68 0.66
CA HIS A 55 7.88 5.84 0.81
C HIS A 55 6.83 6.51 1.69
N TYR A 56 7.26 7.11 2.80
CA TYR A 56 6.38 7.91 3.66
C TYR A 56 5.76 9.10 2.92
N GLU A 57 6.56 9.85 2.16
CA GLU A 57 6.06 10.99 1.38
C GLU A 57 5.05 10.55 0.31
N ALA A 58 5.21 9.36 -0.29
CA ALA A 58 4.22 8.79 -1.19
C ALA A 58 2.92 8.44 -0.46
N LEU A 59 3.00 7.77 0.69
CA LEU A 59 1.84 7.45 1.52
C LEU A 59 1.04 8.70 1.91
N VAL A 60 1.72 9.78 2.30
CA VAL A 60 1.07 11.05 2.65
C VAL A 60 0.36 11.67 1.43
N ARG A 61 0.97 11.61 0.23
CA ARG A 61 0.31 12.07 -1.00
C ARG A 61 -0.93 11.25 -1.33
N ASP A 62 -0.88 9.94 -1.20
CA ASP A 62 -2.02 9.06 -1.48
C ASP A 62 -3.18 9.35 -0.52
N ILE A 63 -2.89 9.52 0.78
CA ILE A 63 -3.90 9.92 1.78
C ILE A 63 -4.52 11.28 1.42
N MET A 64 -3.70 12.28 1.09
CA MET A 64 -4.20 13.60 0.69
C MET A 64 -5.10 13.52 -0.55
N GLN A 65 -4.77 12.66 -1.53
CA GLN A 65 -5.62 12.47 -2.71
C GLN A 65 -6.97 11.84 -2.37
N ILE A 66 -6.99 10.90 -1.41
CA ILE A 66 -8.23 10.31 -0.90
C ILE A 66 -9.07 11.36 -0.16
N GLU A 67 -8.45 12.15 0.72
CA GLU A 67 -9.14 13.18 1.52
C GLU A 67 -9.66 14.36 0.69
N THR A 68 -9.06 14.63 -0.47
CA THR A 68 -9.47 15.72 -1.37
C THR A 68 -10.43 15.28 -2.48
N ASP A 69 -11.03 14.09 -2.35
CA ASP A 69 -11.93 13.45 -3.33
C ASP A 69 -11.31 13.38 -4.74
N GLN A 70 -9.98 13.37 -4.84
CA GLN A 70 -9.25 13.24 -6.11
C GLN A 70 -9.14 11.79 -6.58
N VAL A 71 -9.64 10.83 -5.78
CA VAL A 71 -9.74 9.43 -6.18
C VAL A 71 -11.13 9.18 -6.77
N PRO A 72 -11.24 8.78 -8.05
CA PRO A 72 -12.53 8.46 -8.66
C PRO A 72 -13.22 7.35 -7.87
N ILE A 73 -14.42 7.62 -7.38
CA ILE A 73 -15.23 6.60 -6.73
C ILE A 73 -15.56 5.52 -7.79
N PRO A 74 -15.32 4.23 -7.51
CA PRO A 74 -15.69 3.17 -8.43
C PRO A 74 -17.19 3.23 -8.75
N ASN A 75 -17.55 3.13 -10.04
CA ASN A 75 -18.95 3.05 -10.42
C ASN A 75 -19.50 1.65 -10.11
N TYR A 76 -19.94 1.45 -8.86
CA TYR A 76 -20.50 0.18 -8.39
C TYR A 76 -21.78 -0.24 -9.11
N ARG A 77 -22.50 0.69 -9.77
CA ARG A 77 -23.70 0.37 -10.56
C ARG A 77 -23.39 -0.37 -11.86
N ALA A 78 -22.22 -0.15 -12.46
CA ALA A 78 -21.83 -0.83 -13.70
C ALA A 78 -21.53 -2.32 -13.48
N LEU A 79 -21.02 -2.71 -12.29
CA LEU A 79 -20.77 -4.11 -11.92
C LEU A 79 -22.06 -4.93 -11.76
N ALA A 80 -23.14 -4.32 -11.26
CA ALA A 80 -24.44 -4.97 -11.06
C ALA A 80 -25.07 -5.43 -12.39
N ASN A 81 -24.81 -4.71 -13.48
CA ASN A 81 -25.39 -5.01 -14.79
C ASN A 81 -24.76 -6.24 -15.45
N ASN A 82 -23.52 -6.58 -15.08
CA ASN A 82 -22.80 -7.75 -15.58
C ASN A 82 -22.93 -8.99 -14.66
N SER A 83 -23.53 -8.83 -13.48
CA SER A 83 -23.62 -9.86 -12.43
C SER A 83 -25.00 -10.51 -12.30
N ARG A 84 -25.91 -10.28 -13.25
CA ARG A 84 -27.20 -11.03 -13.30
C ARG A 84 -27.01 -12.55 -13.42
N THR A 85 -25.80 -13.02 -13.75
CA THR A 85 -25.42 -14.44 -13.82
C THR A 85 -24.63 -14.92 -12.59
N MET A 86 -24.16 -14.03 -11.69
CA MET A 86 -23.26 -14.41 -10.58
C MET A 86 -23.98 -14.57 -9.22
N TYR A 87 -25.10 -13.87 -9.00
CA TYR A 87 -25.86 -13.92 -7.74
C TYR A 87 -26.54 -15.27 -7.43
N ALA A 88 -26.61 -16.19 -8.41
CA ALA A 88 -27.09 -17.55 -8.15
C ALA A 88 -26.12 -18.37 -7.27
N ASN A 89 -24.83 -18.00 -7.23
CA ASN A 89 -23.80 -18.73 -6.48
C ASN A 89 -23.56 -18.17 -5.07
N GLU A 90 -23.79 -16.88 -4.83
CA GLU A 90 -23.57 -16.23 -3.52
C GLU A 90 -24.56 -16.71 -2.45
N HIS A 91 -25.79 -17.06 -2.83
CA HIS A 91 -26.77 -17.64 -1.91
C HIS A 91 -26.34 -19.00 -1.33
N ARG A 92 -25.40 -19.72 -1.99
CA ARG A 92 -24.78 -20.94 -1.45
C ARG A 92 -23.60 -20.63 -0.53
N LEU A 93 -22.81 -19.60 -0.84
CA LEU A 93 -21.65 -19.20 -0.02
C LEU A 93 -22.07 -18.62 1.33
N LEU A 94 -23.10 -17.77 1.36
CA LEU A 94 -23.61 -17.17 2.60
C LEU A 94 -24.32 -18.17 3.52
N LYS A 95 -24.76 -19.34 3.02
CA LYS A 95 -25.33 -20.40 3.85
C LYS A 95 -24.29 -21.14 4.68
N ASN A 96 -23.04 -21.20 4.23
CA ASN A 96 -21.95 -21.90 4.92
C ASN A 96 -21.24 -21.03 5.97
N LEU A 97 -21.61 -19.75 6.08
CA LEU A 97 -21.06 -18.78 7.02
C LEU A 97 -21.87 -18.65 8.32
N LYS A 98 -22.95 -19.42 8.50
CA LYS A 98 -23.61 -19.54 9.80
C LYS A 98 -22.75 -20.44 10.70
N LEU A 99 -21.93 -19.79 11.52
CA LEU A 99 -21.22 -20.38 12.65
C LEU A 99 -22.22 -21.15 13.54
N GLN A 100 -21.94 -22.44 13.77
CA GLN A 100 -22.50 -23.22 14.88
C GLN A 100 -21.73 -22.91 16.17
#